data_AF-A0AAD5V7B5-F1
#
_entry.id   AF-A0AAD5V7B5-F1
#
_cell.length_a   1.000
_cell.length_b   1.000
_cell.length_c   1.000
_cell.angle_alpha   90.00
_cell.angle_beta   90.00
_cell.angle_gamma   90.00
#
_symmetry.space_group_name_H-M   'P 1'
#
loop_
_entity.id
_entity.type
_entity.pdbx_description
1 polymer ?
#
loop_
_entity_poly.entity_id
_entity_poly.type
_entity_poly.pdbx_seq_one_letter_code
_entity_poly.pdbx_strand_id
1 'polypeptide(L)'
;MSIHPQGAPVSQFTTLGIANSGPTPPNRMVLPQPIVVPTRGVQGSRKLPPIYLNLNGAPPGYGVPLQDLLARGAGNALQGFLAEYNDEALPEFKAAGIDKIQLRVEWPGYEGLNWTRPLGLRTSTGWMTKGQLIFQLGQLLQRFINQASLEKPNESDKRFVIGRGQIGVQHIVLVSLINTYGTCFQLAIQLVLRV
;
A
#
# COMPACT_ATOMS: atom_id res chain seq x y z
N MET A 1 -16.07 -20.69 40.81
CA MET A 1 -15.14 -19.74 40.16
C MET A 1 -14.97 -20.19 38.72
N SER A 2 -15.64 -19.53 37.78
CA SER A 2 -15.66 -19.92 36.37
C SER A 2 -14.83 -18.93 35.56
N ILE A 3 -13.81 -19.45 34.88
CA ILE A 3 -12.88 -18.70 34.05
C ILE A 3 -13.46 -18.68 32.63
N HIS A 4 -13.88 -17.52 32.14
CA HIS A 4 -14.27 -17.34 30.74
C HIS A 4 -13.02 -17.16 29.88
N PRO A 5 -12.85 -17.90 28.77
CA PRO A 5 -11.81 -17.61 27.79
C PRO A 5 -12.20 -16.35 27.00
N GLN A 6 -11.33 -15.35 27.00
CA GLN A 6 -11.41 -14.20 26.09
C GLN A 6 -11.23 -14.69 24.66
N GLY A 7 -12.29 -14.62 23.87
CA GLY A 7 -12.24 -14.89 22.43
C GLY A 7 -11.31 -13.88 21.74
N ALA A 8 -10.36 -14.38 20.97
CA ALA A 8 -9.52 -13.57 20.10
C ALA A 8 -10.37 -12.75 19.12
N PRO A 9 -9.97 -11.52 18.77
CA PRO A 9 -10.69 -10.72 17.80
C PRO A 9 -10.70 -11.42 16.43
N VAL A 10 -11.90 -11.70 15.92
CA VAL A 10 -12.10 -12.26 14.58
C VAL A 10 -11.80 -11.17 13.56
N SER A 11 -10.72 -11.31 12.80
CA SER A 11 -10.43 -10.47 11.64
C SER A 11 -11.55 -10.60 10.62
N GLN A 12 -12.39 -9.57 10.48
CA GLN A 12 -13.39 -9.52 9.44
C GLN A 12 -12.71 -9.12 8.12
N PHE A 13 -12.68 -10.05 7.16
CA PHE A 13 -12.24 -9.76 5.79
C PHE A 13 -13.27 -8.85 5.14
N THR A 14 -12.98 -7.55 5.12
CA THR A 14 -13.79 -6.59 4.39
C THR A 14 -13.17 -6.36 3.01
N THR A 15 -13.68 -7.07 2.01
CA THR A 15 -13.34 -6.90 0.60
C THR A 15 -14.02 -5.65 0.04
N LEU A 16 -13.69 -4.46 0.56
CA LEU A 16 -14.24 -3.21 0.04
C LEU A 16 -13.25 -2.54 -0.91
N GLY A 17 -13.64 -2.43 -2.18
CA GLY A 17 -13.29 -1.25 -2.98
C GLY A 17 -12.26 -1.39 -4.09
N ILE A 18 -12.14 -2.54 -4.75
CA ILE A 18 -11.60 -2.58 -6.12
C ILE A 18 -12.73 -2.85 -7.13
N ALA A 19 -13.93 -2.33 -6.87
CA ALA A 19 -15.08 -2.51 -7.75
C ALA A 19 -15.02 -1.63 -9.03
N ASN A 20 -13.96 -0.84 -9.21
CA ASN A 20 -13.82 0.05 -10.37
C ASN A 20 -12.50 -0.11 -11.13
N SER A 21 -11.73 -1.19 -10.87
CA SER A 21 -10.65 -1.54 -11.78
C SER A 21 -11.27 -2.17 -13.02
N GLY A 22 -10.97 -1.63 -14.21
CA GLY A 22 -11.20 -2.36 -15.46
C GLY A 22 -10.59 -3.77 -15.41
N PRO A 23 -10.86 -4.63 -16.42
CA PRO A 23 -10.39 -6.00 -16.42
C PRO A 23 -8.90 -6.06 -16.06
N THR A 24 -8.59 -6.69 -14.93
CA THR A 24 -7.21 -6.88 -14.50
C THR A 24 -6.51 -7.75 -15.54
N PRO A 25 -5.27 -7.42 -15.97
CA PRO A 25 -4.54 -8.23 -16.92
C PRO A 25 -4.52 -9.71 -16.49
N PRO A 26 -4.56 -10.66 -17.44
CA PRO A 26 -4.40 -12.07 -17.11
C PRO A 26 -3.11 -12.24 -16.30
N ASN A 27 -3.19 -13.00 -15.20
CA ASN A 27 -2.11 -13.24 -14.23
C ASN A 27 -1.91 -12.18 -13.14
N ARG A 28 -2.85 -11.24 -12.98
CA ARG A 28 -2.90 -10.38 -11.80
C ARG A 28 -3.74 -10.99 -10.68
N MET A 29 -3.24 -10.89 -9.46
CA MET A 29 -3.93 -11.32 -8.25
C MET A 29 -3.89 -10.19 -7.22
N VAL A 30 -5.02 -9.88 -6.60
CA VAL A 30 -5.06 -8.95 -5.47
C VAL A 30 -4.42 -9.63 -4.26
N LEU A 31 -3.48 -8.96 -3.60
CA LEU A 31 -2.91 -9.47 -2.36
C LEU A 31 -4.01 -9.43 -1.28
N PRO A 32 -4.32 -10.54 -0.57
CA PRO A 32 -5.34 -10.52 0.46
C PRO A 32 -4.83 -9.75 1.69
N GLN A 33 -5.14 -8.47 1.76
CA GLN A 33 -4.70 -7.58 2.84
C GLN A 33 -5.88 -7.26 3.75
N PRO A 34 -5.94 -7.76 5.00
CA PRO A 34 -6.99 -7.37 5.93
C PRO A 34 -6.92 -5.86 6.16
N ILE A 35 -8.05 -5.17 6.04
CA ILE A 35 -8.13 -3.75 6.39
C ILE A 35 -8.25 -3.67 7.90
N VAL A 36 -7.27 -3.02 8.55
CA VAL A 36 -7.34 -2.84 9.99
C VAL A 36 -8.34 -1.77 10.35
N VAL A 37 -9.43 -2.20 10.98
CA VAL A 37 -10.42 -1.34 11.59
C VAL A 37 -10.12 -1.23 13.09
N PRO A 38 -9.92 -0.03 13.64
CA PRO A 38 -9.67 0.12 15.07
C PRO A 38 -10.87 -0.37 15.88
N THR A 39 -10.62 -1.28 16.83
CA THR A 39 -11.66 -1.95 17.65
C THR A 39 -12.38 -1.00 18.61
N ARG A 40 -11.84 0.19 18.86
CA ARG A 40 -12.47 1.22 19.71
C ARG A 40 -12.38 2.60 19.08
N GLY A 41 -13.55 3.13 18.71
CA GLY A 41 -13.92 4.51 19.03
C GLY A 41 -13.09 5.66 18.48
N VAL A 42 -12.41 5.54 17.34
CA VAL A 42 -12.05 6.76 16.57
C VAL A 42 -13.32 7.26 15.85
N GLN A 43 -14.37 7.55 16.63
CA GLN A 43 -15.56 8.24 16.13
C GLN A 43 -15.15 9.67 15.81
N GLY A 44 -15.23 10.05 14.53
CA GLY A 44 -15.04 11.44 14.10
C GLY A 44 -13.82 11.70 13.21
N SER A 45 -12.94 10.74 12.94
CA SER A 45 -11.89 10.97 11.93
C SER A 45 -12.52 10.92 10.52
N ARG A 46 -12.52 12.05 9.81
CA ARG A 46 -12.91 12.14 8.40
C ARG A 46 -12.12 11.11 7.60
N LYS A 47 -12.82 10.13 7.01
CA LYS A 47 -12.20 9.20 6.07
C LYS A 47 -11.82 9.97 4.81
N LEU A 48 -10.56 9.85 4.42
CA LEU A 48 -10.05 10.46 3.20
C LEU A 48 -10.25 9.51 2.00
N PRO A 49 -10.51 10.04 0.80
CA PRO A 49 -10.70 9.21 -0.38
C PRO A 49 -9.42 8.41 -0.71
N PRO A 50 -9.54 7.24 -1.35
CA PRO A 50 -8.38 6.50 -1.82
C PRO A 50 -7.58 7.28 -2.86
N ILE A 51 -6.26 7.07 -2.84
CA ILE A 51 -5.33 7.75 -3.72
C ILE A 51 -4.84 6.74 -4.73
N TYR A 52 -5.32 6.84 -5.97
CA TYR A 52 -4.96 5.89 -7.02
C TYR A 52 -3.60 6.22 -7.63
N LEU A 53 -2.79 5.18 -7.80
CA LEU A 53 -1.45 5.24 -8.38
C LEU A 53 -1.57 4.73 -9.81
N ASN A 54 -1.48 5.63 -10.79
CA ASN A 54 -1.73 5.29 -12.20
C ASN A 54 -0.50 5.60 -13.06
N LEU A 55 -0.28 4.77 -14.07
CA LEU A 55 0.68 5.07 -15.13
C LEU A 55 0.08 6.06 -16.12
N ASN A 56 0.93 6.88 -16.71
CA ASN A 56 0.53 7.79 -17.77
C ASN A 56 0.00 6.99 -18.99
N GLY A 57 -1.21 7.33 -19.45
CA GLY A 57 -1.88 6.65 -20.57
C GLY A 57 -2.44 5.26 -20.27
N ALA A 58 -2.33 4.74 -19.05
CA ALA A 58 -2.91 3.45 -18.67
C ALA A 58 -4.36 3.60 -18.15
N PRO A 59 -5.20 2.55 -18.26
CA PRO A 59 -6.52 2.54 -17.64
C PRO A 59 -6.45 2.73 -16.11
N PRO A 60 -7.48 3.34 -15.49
CA PRO A 60 -7.56 3.45 -14.03
C PRO A 60 -7.45 2.09 -13.33
N GLY A 61 -6.65 2.05 -12.26
CA GLY A 61 -6.44 0.83 -11.48
C GLY A 61 -5.39 -0.12 -12.05
N TYR A 62 -4.74 0.24 -13.17
CA TYR A 62 -3.60 -0.52 -13.68
C TYR A 62 -2.41 -0.54 -12.71
N GLY A 63 -2.30 0.44 -11.80
CA GLY A 63 -1.25 0.48 -10.80
C GLY A 63 0.13 0.76 -11.39
N VAL A 64 1.12 0.85 -10.51
CA VAL A 64 2.52 1.14 -10.85
C VAL A 64 3.37 -0.09 -10.49
N PRO A 65 4.03 -0.76 -11.46
CA PRO A 65 4.95 -1.85 -11.17
C PRO A 65 6.11 -1.36 -10.29
N LEU A 66 6.34 -2.05 -9.16
CA LEU A 66 7.35 -1.63 -8.18
C LEU A 66 8.76 -1.66 -8.79
N GLN A 67 9.08 -2.69 -9.57
CA GLN A 67 10.38 -2.80 -10.24
C GLN A 67 10.66 -1.60 -11.15
N ASP A 68 9.71 -1.22 -12.01
CA ASP A 68 9.87 -0.11 -12.95
C ASP A 68 9.98 1.23 -12.22
N LEU A 69 9.18 1.41 -11.15
CA LEU A 69 9.23 2.59 -10.29
C LEU A 69 10.62 2.76 -9.67
N LEU A 70 11.19 1.68 -9.13
CA LEU A 70 12.51 1.71 -8.49
C LEU A 70 13.65 1.90 -9.51
N ALA A 71 13.54 1.25 -10.68
CA ALA A 71 14.57 1.33 -11.73
C ALA A 71 14.71 2.74 -12.33
N ARG A 72 13.60 3.50 -12.41
CA ARG A 72 13.61 4.87 -12.94
C ARG A 72 14.20 5.89 -11.97
N GLY A 73 14.22 5.59 -10.67
CA GLY A 73 14.66 6.53 -9.64
C GLY A 73 13.75 7.77 -9.50
N ALA A 74 14.23 8.75 -8.75
CA ALA A 74 13.55 10.04 -8.61
C ALA A 74 13.87 10.95 -9.82
N GLY A 75 12.91 11.78 -10.24
CA GLY A 75 13.12 12.86 -11.21
C GLY A 75 12.44 12.65 -12.56
N ASN A 76 13.04 13.21 -13.63
CA ASN A 76 12.40 13.39 -14.93
C ASN A 76 11.97 12.06 -15.60
N ALA A 77 12.71 10.98 -15.38
CA ALA A 77 12.37 9.65 -15.91
C ALA A 77 11.04 9.11 -15.36
N LEU A 78 10.62 9.58 -14.19
CA LEU A 78 9.37 9.21 -13.54
C LEU A 78 8.19 10.12 -13.96
N GLN A 79 8.48 11.36 -14.35
CA GLN A 79 7.47 12.34 -14.77
C GLN A 79 6.68 11.92 -16.01
N GLY A 80 7.35 11.34 -17.02
CA GLY A 80 6.66 10.80 -18.19
C GLY A 80 5.96 9.46 -17.95
N PHE A 81 6.28 8.79 -16.84
CA PHE A 81 5.81 7.44 -16.51
C PHE A 81 4.53 7.44 -15.66
N LEU A 82 4.40 8.39 -14.73
CA LEU A 82 3.25 8.48 -13.83
C LEU A 82 2.23 9.48 -14.34
N ALA A 83 0.95 9.13 -14.24
CA ALA A 83 -0.13 10.10 -14.42
C ALA A 83 -0.09 11.11 -13.27
N GLU A 84 -0.40 12.38 -13.57
CA GLU A 84 -0.56 13.43 -12.55
C GLU A 84 0.71 13.63 -11.69
N TYR A 85 1.91 13.38 -12.25
CA TYR A 85 3.16 13.40 -11.49
C TYR A 85 3.41 14.72 -10.72
N ASN A 86 3.10 15.85 -11.38
CA ASN A 86 3.31 17.20 -10.84
C ASN A 86 2.13 17.71 -10.01
N ASP A 87 1.01 17.00 -10.02
CA ASP A 87 -0.16 17.40 -9.26
C ASP A 87 0.23 17.39 -7.78
N GLU A 88 -0.26 18.40 -7.04
CA GLU A 88 -0.18 18.36 -5.58
C GLU A 88 -0.80 17.03 -5.18
N ALA A 89 -0.02 16.18 -4.48
CA ALA A 89 -0.42 14.78 -4.32
C ALA A 89 -1.86 14.70 -3.82
N LEU A 90 -2.19 15.57 -2.86
CA LEU A 90 -3.31 15.42 -1.95
C LEU A 90 -3.81 16.78 -1.41
N PRO A 91 -4.63 17.51 -2.19
CA PRO A 91 -5.34 18.69 -1.69
C PRO A 91 -6.16 18.36 -0.42
N GLU A 92 -6.61 17.12 -0.26
CA GLU A 92 -7.33 16.65 0.93
C GLU A 92 -6.45 16.60 2.17
N PHE A 93 -5.18 16.22 2.06
CA PHE A 93 -4.24 16.21 3.18
C PHE A 93 -3.94 17.63 3.64
N LYS A 94 -3.73 18.53 2.68
CA LYS A 94 -3.55 19.95 2.93
C LYS A 94 -4.79 20.56 3.59
N ALA A 95 -5.98 20.27 3.08
CA ALA A 95 -7.25 20.72 3.66
C ALA A 95 -7.51 20.16 5.07
N ALA A 96 -7.02 18.95 5.34
CA ALA A 96 -7.11 18.30 6.65
C ALA A 96 -5.97 18.70 7.61
N GLY A 97 -4.98 19.48 7.16
CA GLY A 97 -3.80 19.84 7.95
C GLY A 97 -2.89 18.65 8.28
N ILE A 98 -2.94 17.59 7.48
CA ILE A 98 -2.15 16.36 7.69
C ILE A 98 -0.83 16.51 6.92
N ASP A 99 0.27 16.72 7.63
CA ASP A 99 1.62 16.79 7.08
C ASP A 99 2.43 15.49 7.24
N LYS A 100 1.87 14.51 7.95
CA LYS A 100 2.49 13.21 8.23
C LYS A 100 1.43 12.11 8.33
N ILE A 101 1.70 10.98 7.69
CA ILE A 101 0.86 9.77 7.77
C ILE A 101 1.63 8.59 8.34
N GLN A 102 0.91 7.58 8.80
CA GLN A 102 1.45 6.26 9.14
C GLN A 102 1.12 5.31 7.99
N LEU A 103 2.14 4.92 7.22
CA LEU A 103 2.01 3.92 6.17
C LEU A 103 2.08 2.52 6.79
N ARG A 104 1.07 1.72 6.52
CA ARG A 104 0.98 0.32 6.91
C ARG A 104 1.06 -0.59 5.70
N VAL A 105 1.82 -1.68 5.83
CA VAL A 105 1.88 -2.74 4.83
C VAL A 105 1.44 -4.03 5.49
N GLU A 106 0.31 -4.56 5.02
CA GLU A 106 -0.18 -5.89 5.37
C GLU A 106 0.22 -6.88 4.30
N TRP A 107 0.74 -8.04 4.72
CA TRP A 107 1.17 -9.07 3.81
C TRP A 107 0.89 -10.47 4.39
N PRO A 108 0.17 -11.35 3.66
CA PRO A 108 -0.15 -12.70 4.10
C PRO A 108 1.06 -13.52 4.49
N GLY A 109 1.01 -14.11 5.67
CA GLY A 109 2.11 -14.90 6.23
C GLY A 109 3.17 -14.07 6.95
N TYR A 110 3.06 -12.74 6.95
CA TYR A 110 3.97 -11.84 7.67
C TYR A 110 3.21 -10.89 8.62
N GLU A 111 2.04 -11.31 9.10
CA GLU A 111 1.19 -10.52 10.00
C GLU A 111 1.93 -10.14 11.30
N GLY A 112 2.85 -11.00 11.75
CA GLY A 112 3.69 -10.76 12.93
C GLY A 112 4.66 -9.57 12.80
N LEU A 113 4.96 -9.12 11.56
CA LEU A 113 5.83 -7.96 11.36
C LEU A 113 5.21 -6.63 11.79
N ASN A 114 3.86 -6.54 11.78
CA ASN A 114 3.10 -5.33 12.08
C ASN A 114 3.75 -4.06 11.49
N TRP A 115 4.08 -4.11 10.19
CA TRP A 115 4.97 -3.14 9.59
C TRP A 115 4.25 -1.81 9.35
N THR A 116 4.63 -0.80 10.15
CA THR A 116 4.13 0.57 10.05
C THR A 116 5.30 1.55 10.04
N ARG A 117 5.28 2.52 9.13
CA ARG A 117 6.32 3.56 9.04
C ARG A 117 5.71 4.95 8.87
N PRO A 118 6.26 5.97 9.55
CA PRO A 118 5.85 7.34 9.30
C PRO A 118 6.31 7.79 7.91
N LEU A 119 5.47 8.57 7.23
CA LEU A 119 5.80 9.24 5.98
C LEU A 119 5.41 10.71 6.09
N GLY A 120 6.41 11.59 5.95
CA GLY A 120 6.21 13.03 5.85
C GLY A 120 5.71 13.41 4.45
N LEU A 121 4.77 14.34 4.40
CA LEU A 121 4.11 14.81 3.17
C LEU A 121 4.62 16.19 2.74
N ARG A 122 5.57 16.75 3.49
CA ARG A 122 6.25 18.00 3.19
C ARG A 122 7.70 17.75 2.83
N THR A 123 8.16 18.46 1.82
CA THR A 123 9.57 18.57 1.43
C THR A 123 10.10 19.94 1.86
N SER A 124 11.39 20.19 1.65
CA SER A 124 11.97 21.54 1.85
C SER A 124 11.36 22.60 0.94
N THR A 125 10.75 22.20 -0.19
CA THR A 125 10.19 23.11 -1.19
C THR A 125 8.67 23.27 -1.11
N GLY A 126 7.99 22.51 -0.24
CA GLY A 126 6.54 22.60 -0.09
C GLY A 126 5.85 21.26 0.16
N TRP A 127 4.62 21.13 -0.33
CA TRP A 127 3.89 19.86 -0.31
C TRP A 127 4.46 18.91 -1.35
N MET A 128 4.46 17.61 -1.01
CA MET A 128 4.92 16.56 -1.90
C MET A 128 3.99 16.46 -3.12
N THR A 129 4.57 16.30 -4.32
CA THR A 129 3.78 15.99 -5.53
C THR A 129 3.37 14.52 -5.53
N LYS A 130 2.37 14.16 -6.34
CA LYS A 130 1.91 12.77 -6.45
C LYS A 130 3.04 11.82 -6.86
N GLY A 131 3.88 12.26 -7.78
CA GLY A 131 5.06 11.50 -8.22
C GLY A 131 6.06 11.25 -7.11
N GLN A 132 6.35 12.27 -6.30
CA GLN A 132 7.24 12.15 -5.15
C GLN A 132 6.65 11.20 -4.09
N LEU A 133 5.34 11.27 -3.85
CA LEU A 133 4.64 10.36 -2.94
C LEU A 133 4.74 8.91 -3.42
N ILE A 134 4.39 8.65 -4.68
CA ILE A 134 4.46 7.31 -5.28
C ILE A 134 5.88 6.74 -5.14
N PHE A 135 6.90 7.54 -5.44
CA PHE A 135 8.29 7.11 -5.32
C PHE A 135 8.66 6.75 -3.87
N GLN A 136 8.29 7.59 -2.90
CA GLN A 136 8.52 7.32 -1.47
C GLN A 136 7.80 6.04 -1.00
N LEU A 137 6.56 5.81 -1.45
CA LEU A 137 5.83 4.56 -1.18
C LEU A 137 6.57 3.34 -1.75
N GLY A 138 7.12 3.46 -2.97
CA GLY A 138 7.94 2.42 -3.58
C GLY A 138 9.19 2.09 -2.76
N GLN A 139 9.92 3.10 -2.29
CA GLN A 139 11.10 2.92 -1.43
C GLN A 139 10.74 2.27 -0.09
N LEU A 140 9.64 2.69 0.53
CA LEU A 140 9.14 2.12 1.77
C LEU A 140 8.74 0.66 1.60
N LEU A 141 8.06 0.31 0.50
CA LEU A 141 7.69 -1.07 0.18
C LEU A 141 8.92 -1.94 -0.11
N GLN A 142 9.95 -1.40 -0.79
CA GLN A 142 11.20 -2.12 -0.99
C GLN A 142 11.87 -2.47 0.35
N ARG A 143 11.86 -1.55 1.33
CA ARG A 143 12.38 -1.81 2.67
C ARG A 143 11.57 -2.88 3.40
N PHE A 144 10.24 -2.86 3.26
CA PHE A 144 9.39 -3.93 3.77
C PHE A 144 9.78 -5.29 3.18
N ILE A 145 9.91 -5.40 1.86
CA ILE A 145 10.29 -6.65 1.16
C ILE A 145 11.65 -7.15 1.64
N ASN A 146 12.64 -6.26 1.77
CA ASN A 146 13.97 -6.62 2.26
C ASN A 146 13.90 -7.17 3.69
N GLN A 147 13.12 -6.53 4.57
CA GLN A 147 12.94 -7.00 5.95
C GLN A 147 12.20 -8.34 5.98
N ALA A 148 11.07 -8.45 5.26
CA ALA A 148 10.26 -9.66 5.22
C ALA A 148 11.01 -10.87 4.62
N SER A 149 11.95 -10.65 3.70
CA SER A 149 12.78 -11.74 3.16
C SER A 149 13.73 -12.38 4.18
N LEU A 150 13.94 -11.75 5.33
CA LEU A 150 14.75 -12.27 6.45
C LEU A 150 13.89 -12.99 7.50
N GLU A 151 12.57 -12.87 7.43
CA GLU A 151 11.63 -13.42 8.41
C GLU A 151 11.07 -14.75 7.96
N LYS A 152 10.72 -15.61 8.92
CA LYS A 152 10.04 -16.88 8.62
C LYS A 152 8.54 -16.60 8.42
N PRO A 153 7.97 -16.91 7.25
CA PRO A 153 6.54 -16.73 7.01
C PRO A 153 5.71 -17.78 7.77
N ASN A 154 4.46 -17.43 8.08
CA ASN A 154 3.50 -18.38 8.63
C ASN A 154 3.21 -19.49 7.62
N GLU A 155 3.04 -20.72 8.12
CA GLU A 155 2.90 -21.90 7.25
C GLU A 155 1.59 -21.95 6.45
N SER A 156 0.57 -21.23 6.90
CA SER A 156 -0.75 -21.14 6.24
C SER A 156 -0.70 -20.45 4.88
N ASP A 157 0.30 -19.60 4.63
CA ASP A 157 0.31 -18.66 3.51
C ASP A 157 1.59 -18.76 2.66
N LYS A 158 2.12 -19.98 2.52
CA LYS A 158 3.35 -20.28 1.75
C LYS A 158 3.34 -19.81 0.29
N ARG A 159 2.17 -19.57 -0.30
CA ARG A 159 2.06 -19.02 -1.67
C ARG A 159 2.41 -17.54 -1.78
N PHE A 160 2.50 -16.83 -0.65
CA PHE A 160 2.82 -15.41 -0.60
C PHE A 160 4.22 -15.11 -0.05
N VAL A 161 5.10 -16.11 -0.01
CA VAL A 161 6.45 -15.98 0.55
C VAL A 161 7.25 -14.94 -0.22
N ILE A 162 7.93 -14.05 0.49
CA ILE A 162 8.88 -13.10 -0.07
C ILE A 162 10.28 -13.72 -0.01
N GLY A 163 11.00 -13.72 -1.14
CA GLY A 163 12.38 -14.20 -1.16
C GLY A 163 12.86 -14.71 -2.51
N ARG A 164 14.03 -15.35 -2.51
CA ARG A 164 14.68 -15.87 -3.72
C ARG A 164 13.83 -16.97 -4.36
N GLY A 165 13.50 -16.78 -5.65
CA GLY A 165 12.65 -17.71 -6.41
C GLY A 165 11.17 -17.66 -6.02
N GLN A 166 10.76 -16.71 -5.17
CA GLN A 166 9.39 -16.51 -4.71
C GLN A 166 8.92 -15.10 -5.11
N ILE A 167 8.03 -14.47 -4.33
CA ILE A 167 7.59 -13.11 -4.59
C ILE A 167 8.75 -12.13 -4.36
N GLY A 168 8.94 -11.21 -5.30
CA GLY A 168 9.97 -10.19 -5.29
C GLY A 168 9.44 -8.90 -5.91
N VAL A 169 10.29 -7.89 -6.03
CA VAL A 169 9.92 -6.56 -6.53
C VAL A 169 9.30 -6.57 -7.93
N GLN A 170 9.69 -7.54 -8.77
CA GLN A 170 9.19 -7.74 -10.13
C GLN A 170 7.76 -8.27 -10.20
N HIS A 171 7.26 -8.82 -9.09
CA HIS A 171 5.92 -9.40 -9.00
C HIS A 171 4.92 -8.43 -8.38
N ILE A 172 5.33 -7.21 -8.01
CA ILE A 172 4.51 -6.30 -7.18
C ILE A 172 4.05 -5.09 -7.99
N VAL A 173 2.78 -4.75 -7.85
CA VAL A 173 2.16 -3.55 -8.41
C VAL A 173 1.47 -2.76 -7.31
N LEU A 174 1.82 -1.48 -7.18
CA LEU A 174 1.18 -0.55 -6.25
C LEU A 174 -0.08 0.02 -6.90
N VAL A 175 -1.25 -0.13 -6.28
CA VAL A 175 -2.53 0.26 -6.90
C VAL A 175 -3.08 1.55 -6.30
N SER A 176 -3.19 1.59 -4.98
CA SER A 176 -3.75 2.75 -4.29
C SER A 176 -3.25 2.84 -2.85
N LEU A 177 -3.41 4.03 -2.26
CA LEU A 177 -3.21 4.27 -0.84
C LEU A 177 -4.59 4.55 -0.20
N ILE A 178 -4.98 3.72 0.78
CA ILE A 178 -6.33 3.73 1.37
C ILE A 178 -6.25 4.24 2.80
N ASN A 179 -7.05 5.25 3.14
CA ASN A 179 -7.19 5.70 4.53
C ASN A 179 -7.98 4.67 5.34
N THR A 180 -7.35 4.11 6.38
CA THR A 180 -8.01 3.12 7.25
C THR A 180 -8.70 3.82 8.41
N TYR A 181 -7.97 4.67 9.12
CA TYR A 181 -8.45 5.50 10.22
C TYR A 181 -7.46 6.63 10.51
N GLY A 182 -7.94 7.80 10.96
CA GLY A 182 -7.06 8.93 11.31
C GLY A 182 -6.01 9.23 10.24
N THR A 183 -4.73 9.25 10.62
CA THR A 183 -3.58 9.42 9.71
C THR A 183 -2.96 8.10 9.26
N CYS A 184 -3.62 6.97 9.48
CA CYS A 184 -3.16 5.64 9.08
C CYS A 184 -3.64 5.30 7.66
N PHE A 185 -2.72 4.88 6.82
CA PHE A 185 -2.96 4.53 5.44
C PHE A 185 -2.36 3.18 5.11
N GLN A 186 -3.10 2.37 4.37
CA GLN A 186 -2.68 1.05 3.93
C GLN A 186 -2.45 1.07 2.42
N LEU A 187 -1.34 0.49 1.99
CA LEU A 187 -1.04 0.33 0.58
C LEU A 187 -1.82 -0.86 0.01
N ALA A 188 -2.61 -0.63 -1.04
CA ALA A 188 -3.26 -1.68 -1.80
C ALA A 188 -2.29 -2.24 -2.84
N ILE A 189 -2.03 -3.55 -2.76
CA ILE A 189 -1.02 -4.24 -3.55
C ILE A 189 -1.67 -5.32 -4.43
N GLN A 190 -1.23 -5.38 -5.68
CA GLN A 190 -1.48 -6.50 -6.57
C GLN A 190 -0.18 -7.24 -6.86
N LEU A 191 -0.32 -8.53 -7.15
CA LEU A 191 0.74 -9.41 -7.60
C LEU A 191 0.57 -9.73 -9.08
N VAL A 192 1.68 -9.80 -9.81
CA VAL A 192 1.75 -10.32 -11.18
C VAL A 192 2.55 -11.61 -11.10
N LEU A 193 1.86 -12.75 -11.22
CA LEU A 193 2.50 -14.06 -11.19
C LEU A 193 2.79 -14.49 -12.63
N ARG A 194 4.01 -14.95 -12.93
CA ARG A 194 4.26 -15.57 -14.24
C ARG A 194 3.74 -17.00 -14.18
N VAL A 195 2.85 -17.35 -15.12
CA VAL A 195 2.39 -18.72 -15.36
C VAL A 195 3.40 -19.43 -16.25
#